data_AF-A0A0C3CVN7-F1
#
_entry.id   AF-A0A0C3CVN7-F1
#
_cell.length_a   1.000
_cell.length_b   1.000
_cell.length_c   1.000
_cell.angle_alpha   90.00
_cell.angle_beta   90.00
_cell.angle_gamma   90.00
#
_symmetry.space_group_name_H-M   'P 1'
#
loop_
_entity.id
_entity.type
_entity.pdbx_description
1 polymer ?
#
loop_
_entity_poly.entity_id
_entity_poly.type
_entity_poly.pdbx_seq_one_letter_code
_entity_poly.pdbx_strand_id
1 'polypeptide(L)'
;MPSRLKFALFWCSTLLVVVQCSVIVTPFLPQSFFFDWNKPGQPVPIPTTEQCETIHIAWSRSTAVGPNPTAPYYLQVYTSTSTIPLVIPAGDSLSYDWPVPFGPGTLYQICMFDKFGNTGGCQATYTVIPPSSLPTCANVTFPPQLGVQAQVENGPMSQFGWVDQCTSISIQPTNGTAPYILTVAPSLHPPYNITSFDTKPINWTVSLSWASPFFVSLVDADGSMWSNGPLHSGGGGSIACLAGNITRSSSKEVGLPVAVGSGVGGLAVGTLVGILAAYLFLKRQYKKKLQSARFVDNMASDGAVTPHALMFEHGSGPGQYRPVPTVSTSGNLTHPSNPSSMMHRMGPGTTSYQVEPFSMPDEEGRHAGHEDRRMSYGASVPGRVTSTHESVPHGAATQSQVYVLHHDSQQPPVTIFHQDGTKIVELPPRYPPFSSSQSEALSEGRSVSDNRSDGARTDATEGLVLHQPRQPNQPRKPPRSP
;
A
#
# COMPACT_ATOMS: atom_id res chain seq x y z
N MET A 1 35.18 -46.38 -7.54
CA MET A 1 35.24 -44.89 -7.48
C MET A 1 33.97 -44.15 -7.00
N PRO A 2 32.71 -44.63 -7.09
CA PRO A 2 31.52 -43.75 -7.00
C PRO A 2 31.25 -43.11 -5.62
N SER A 3 31.87 -43.59 -4.54
CA SER A 3 31.65 -43.07 -3.18
C SER A 3 32.20 -41.65 -2.95
N ARG A 4 33.17 -41.18 -3.74
CA ARG A 4 33.80 -39.87 -3.52
C ARG A 4 33.02 -38.70 -4.12
N LEU A 5 32.29 -38.92 -5.22
CA LEU A 5 31.49 -37.88 -5.87
C LEU A 5 30.33 -37.40 -4.97
N LYS A 6 29.69 -38.35 -4.27
CA LYS A 6 28.60 -38.06 -3.31
C LYS A 6 29.02 -37.13 -2.17
N PHE A 7 30.25 -37.26 -1.66
CA PHE A 7 30.77 -36.41 -0.58
C PHE A 7 31.01 -34.96 -1.02
N ALA A 8 31.47 -34.73 -2.25
CA ALA A 8 31.70 -33.39 -2.78
C ALA A 8 30.40 -32.61 -2.99
N LEU A 9 29.38 -33.27 -3.56
CA LEU A 9 28.05 -32.67 -3.76
C LEU A 9 27.39 -32.30 -2.42
N PHE A 10 27.52 -33.15 -1.39
CA PHE A 10 26.94 -32.88 -0.07
C PHE A 10 27.56 -31.63 0.59
N TRP A 11 28.88 -31.47 0.50
CA TRP A 11 29.60 -30.30 1.06
C TRP A 11 29.32 -28.99 0.32
N CYS A 12 29.12 -29.04 -1.00
CA CYS A 12 28.78 -27.85 -1.78
C CYS A 12 27.38 -27.31 -1.45
N SER A 13 26.43 -28.20 -1.14
CA SER A 13 25.06 -27.83 -0.75
C SER A 13 24.97 -27.16 0.63
N THR A 14 25.92 -27.43 1.54
CA THR A 14 25.93 -26.87 2.91
C THR A 14 26.58 -25.50 3.04
N LEU A 15 27.18 -24.95 1.98
CA LEU A 15 27.88 -23.64 2.01
C LEU A 15 27.10 -22.49 1.38
N LEU A 16 25.88 -22.74 0.92
CA LEU A 16 24.94 -21.68 0.55
C LEU A 16 24.41 -21.00 1.83
N VAL A 17 25.10 -19.94 2.25
CA VAL A 17 24.58 -18.99 3.25
C VAL A 17 23.42 -18.23 2.62
N VAL A 18 22.22 -18.81 2.71
CA VAL A 18 20.98 -18.18 2.26
C VAL A 18 20.72 -16.98 3.15
N VAL A 19 21.05 -15.79 2.68
CA VAL A 19 20.68 -14.52 3.31
C VAL A 19 19.16 -14.41 3.23
N GLN A 20 18.47 -14.86 4.28
CA GLN A 20 17.03 -14.76 4.40
C GLN A 20 16.64 -13.32 4.72
N CYS A 21 16.53 -12.49 3.68
CA CYS A 21 15.78 -11.25 3.72
C CYS A 21 14.29 -11.58 3.97
N SER A 22 13.94 -11.72 5.24
CA SER A 22 12.56 -11.87 5.71
C SER A 22 11.85 -10.53 5.58
N VAL A 23 11.06 -10.37 4.53
CA VAL A 23 10.15 -9.23 4.38
C VAL A 23 9.02 -9.41 5.40
N ILE A 24 8.99 -8.54 6.42
CA ILE A 24 7.90 -8.52 7.40
C ILE A 24 6.73 -7.79 6.75
N VAL A 25 5.70 -8.54 6.36
CA VAL A 25 4.43 -7.98 5.91
C VAL A 25 3.54 -7.79 7.13
N THR A 26 3.31 -6.54 7.53
CA THR A 26 2.33 -6.22 8.57
C THR A 26 0.92 -6.41 7.99
N PRO A 27 0.09 -7.33 8.53
CA PRO A 27 -1.30 -7.46 8.13
C PRO A 27 -2.16 -6.36 8.76
N PHE A 28 -3.35 -6.16 8.20
CA PHE A 28 -4.43 -5.44 8.91
C PHE A 28 -4.71 -6.07 10.28
N LEU A 29 -5.10 -5.26 11.26
CA LEU A 29 -5.69 -5.78 12.50
C LEU A 29 -6.96 -6.59 12.20
N PRO A 30 -7.24 -7.67 12.94
CA PRO A 30 -8.46 -8.44 12.75
C PRO A 30 -9.67 -7.62 13.20
N GLN A 31 -10.58 -7.33 12.26
CA GLN A 31 -11.85 -6.65 12.51
C GLN A 31 -12.69 -7.42 13.55
N SER A 32 -12.96 -6.81 14.71
CA SER A 32 -13.68 -7.42 15.84
C SER A 32 -15.14 -7.00 15.96
N PHE A 33 -15.50 -5.86 15.38
CA PHE A 33 -16.86 -5.35 15.29
C PHE A 33 -17.00 -4.41 14.10
N PHE A 34 -18.20 -3.90 13.85
CA PHE A 34 -18.47 -2.84 12.89
C PHE A 34 -19.26 -1.72 13.57
N PHE A 35 -19.06 -0.50 13.10
CA PHE A 35 -19.79 0.68 13.53
C PHE A 35 -20.17 1.52 12.32
N ASP A 36 -21.21 2.35 12.45
CA ASP A 36 -21.57 3.40 11.53
C ASP A 36 -22.53 4.40 12.22
N TRP A 37 -23.02 5.39 11.47
CA TRP A 37 -24.05 6.34 11.92
C TRP A 37 -25.09 6.60 10.81
N ASN A 38 -25.27 5.62 9.92
CA ASN A 38 -26.21 5.73 8.81
C ASN A 38 -27.63 5.41 9.31
N LYS A 39 -28.60 6.23 8.92
CA LYS A 39 -30.00 6.01 9.30
C LYS A 39 -30.50 4.72 8.63
N PRO A 40 -31.00 3.71 9.38
CA PRO A 40 -31.38 2.43 8.80
C PRO A 40 -32.39 2.57 7.64
N GLY A 41 -32.07 1.92 6.51
CA GLY A 41 -32.89 1.99 5.29
C GLY A 41 -32.66 3.21 4.40
N GLN A 42 -31.78 4.15 4.75
CA GLN A 42 -31.32 5.20 3.84
C GLN A 42 -30.18 4.68 2.93
N PRO A 43 -30.01 5.24 1.71
CA PRO A 43 -28.81 5.00 0.91
C PRO A 43 -27.56 5.49 1.65
N VAL A 44 -26.39 4.95 1.27
CA VAL A 44 -25.10 5.39 1.84
C VAL A 44 -24.94 6.89 1.58
N PRO A 45 -24.80 7.73 2.63
CA PRO A 45 -24.71 9.17 2.47
C PRO A 45 -23.36 9.58 1.86
N ILE A 46 -23.34 10.78 1.28
CA ILE A 46 -22.09 11.48 0.98
C ILE A 46 -21.34 11.69 2.31
N PRO A 47 -20.01 11.43 2.40
CA PRO A 47 -19.28 11.55 3.66
C PRO A 47 -19.04 13.02 4.04
N THR A 48 -20.09 13.65 4.53
CA THR A 48 -20.16 15.04 5.01
C THR A 48 -20.94 15.12 6.31
N THR A 49 -20.58 16.06 7.17
CA THR A 49 -21.31 16.41 8.40
C THR A 49 -21.32 17.91 8.62
N GLU A 50 -22.37 18.46 9.21
CA GLU A 50 -22.40 19.87 9.59
C GLU A 50 -21.49 20.14 10.82
N GLN A 51 -20.93 21.35 10.90
CA GLN A 51 -20.25 21.79 12.12
C GLN A 51 -21.20 21.74 13.34
N CYS A 52 -20.75 21.08 14.41
CA CYS A 52 -21.55 20.76 15.60
C CYS A 52 -22.75 19.83 15.36
N GLU A 53 -22.82 19.11 14.23
CA GLU A 53 -23.77 18.01 14.07
C GLU A 53 -23.48 16.90 15.09
N THR A 54 -24.52 16.45 15.80
CA THR A 54 -24.43 15.25 16.65
C THR A 54 -24.69 14.01 15.82
N ILE A 55 -23.64 13.27 15.48
CA ILE A 55 -23.78 11.98 14.80
C ILE A 55 -24.04 10.85 15.80
N HIS A 56 -25.05 10.03 15.52
CA HIS A 56 -25.43 8.88 16.34
C HIS A 56 -24.64 7.64 15.93
N ILE A 57 -23.49 7.43 16.56
CA ILE A 57 -22.60 6.30 16.26
C ILE A 57 -23.15 5.06 16.96
N ALA A 58 -23.42 3.98 16.21
CA ALA A 58 -23.87 2.70 16.74
C ALA A 58 -22.94 1.57 16.29
N TRP A 59 -22.76 0.52 17.10
CA TRP A 59 -21.85 -0.58 16.78
C TRP A 59 -22.33 -1.96 17.24
N SER A 60 -21.91 -2.99 16.50
CA SER A 60 -22.22 -4.38 16.82
C SER A 60 -21.16 -5.32 16.23
N ARG A 61 -21.07 -6.57 16.72
CA ARG A 61 -20.12 -7.54 16.15
C ARG A 61 -20.43 -7.85 14.68
N SER A 62 -21.71 -8.00 14.33
CA SER A 62 -22.15 -8.47 13.02
C SER A 62 -21.33 -9.71 12.57
N THR A 63 -20.76 -9.70 11.36
CA THR A 63 -19.96 -10.78 10.76
C THR A 63 -18.47 -10.77 11.16
N ALA A 64 -18.07 -10.00 12.17
CA ALA A 64 -16.66 -9.78 12.48
C ALA A 64 -15.93 -11.02 13.03
N VAL A 65 -14.82 -11.39 12.37
CA VAL A 65 -14.04 -12.62 12.61
C VAL A 65 -12.92 -12.47 13.65
N GLY A 66 -12.63 -11.25 14.09
CA GLY A 66 -11.64 -10.96 15.13
C GLY A 66 -12.07 -11.38 16.54
N PRO A 67 -11.21 -11.12 17.55
CA PRO A 67 -11.51 -11.35 18.97
C PRO A 67 -12.84 -10.74 19.43
N ASN A 68 -13.42 -11.26 20.51
CA ASN A 68 -14.67 -10.73 21.05
C ASN A 68 -14.46 -9.28 21.56
N PRO A 69 -15.20 -8.28 21.03
CA PRO A 69 -15.09 -6.90 21.49
C PRO A 69 -15.51 -6.78 22.96
N THR A 70 -14.75 -6.02 23.76
CA THR A 70 -14.96 -5.87 25.20
C THR A 70 -14.85 -4.42 25.65
N ALA A 71 -15.97 -3.88 26.15
CA ALA A 71 -16.10 -2.54 26.71
C ALA A 71 -15.12 -2.20 27.86
N PRO A 72 -14.77 -0.91 28.09
CA PRO A 72 -15.25 0.26 27.35
C PRO A 72 -14.66 0.39 25.94
N TYR A 73 -15.33 1.18 25.12
CA TYR A 73 -14.93 1.54 23.77
C TYR A 73 -14.41 2.97 23.69
N TYR A 74 -13.55 3.24 22.69
CA TYR A 74 -13.10 4.59 22.38
C TYR A 74 -13.03 4.85 20.87
N LEU A 75 -13.28 6.10 20.50
CA LEU A 75 -13.10 6.63 19.16
C LEU A 75 -11.73 7.31 19.09
N GLN A 76 -10.93 7.00 18.08
CA GLN A 76 -9.74 7.76 17.71
C GLN A 76 -10.06 8.54 16.42
N VAL A 77 -10.09 9.87 16.54
CA VAL A 77 -10.46 10.78 15.45
C VAL A 77 -9.23 11.52 14.94
N TYR A 78 -8.91 11.27 13.68
CA TYR A 78 -7.85 11.93 12.94
C TYR A 78 -8.42 13.13 12.20
N THR A 79 -7.65 14.21 12.01
CA THR A 79 -8.12 15.42 11.32
C THR A 79 -7.05 16.02 10.41
N SER A 80 -7.47 16.75 9.37
CA SER A 80 -6.59 17.54 8.49
C SER A 80 -6.10 18.85 9.10
N THR A 81 -6.54 19.20 10.32
CA THR A 81 -6.25 20.50 10.96
C THR A 81 -5.48 20.39 12.27
N SER A 82 -5.14 19.16 12.71
CA SER A 82 -4.32 18.90 13.90
C SER A 82 -3.32 17.77 13.63
N THR A 83 -2.10 17.92 14.15
CA THR A 83 -1.08 16.85 14.16
C THR A 83 -1.15 15.99 15.43
N ILE A 84 -2.28 16.03 16.15
CA ILE A 84 -2.58 15.20 17.32
C ILE A 84 -4.01 14.64 17.13
N PRO A 85 -4.22 13.31 17.16
CA PRO A 85 -5.55 12.73 17.04
C PRO A 85 -6.30 12.85 18.37
N LEU A 86 -7.61 13.03 18.30
CA LEU A 86 -8.49 13.11 19.46
C LEU A 86 -8.93 11.71 19.90
N VAL A 87 -8.91 11.43 21.20
CA VAL A 87 -9.44 10.19 21.78
C VAL A 87 -10.69 10.50 22.59
N ILE A 88 -11.79 9.82 22.28
CA ILE A 88 -13.09 10.03 22.90
C ILE A 88 -13.52 8.73 23.59
N PRO A 89 -13.73 8.70 24.91
CA PRO A 89 -14.29 7.54 25.59
C PRO A 89 -15.78 7.42 25.25
N ALA A 90 -16.14 6.43 24.42
CA ALA A 90 -17.52 6.14 24.06
C ALA A 90 -18.25 5.37 25.19
N GLY A 91 -17.51 4.73 26.11
CA GLY A 91 -18.04 4.07 27.30
C GLY A 91 -18.42 2.60 27.07
N ASP A 92 -19.32 2.08 27.90
CA ASP A 92 -19.69 0.66 27.91
C ASP A 92 -20.96 0.32 27.10
N SER A 93 -21.54 1.31 26.41
CA SER A 93 -22.71 1.16 25.54
C SER A 93 -22.37 0.48 24.20
N LEU A 94 -23.38 0.35 23.33
CA LEU A 94 -23.24 -0.01 21.91
C LEU A 94 -23.68 1.13 20.97
N SER A 95 -23.88 2.33 21.53
CA SER A 95 -24.15 3.57 20.81
C SER A 95 -23.63 4.79 21.59
N TYR A 96 -23.28 5.86 20.87
CA TYR A 96 -22.70 7.08 21.39
C TYR A 96 -23.01 8.26 20.47
N ASP A 97 -23.57 9.33 21.05
CA ASP A 97 -23.88 10.57 20.34
C ASP A 97 -22.66 11.51 20.40
N TRP A 98 -22.05 11.83 19.26
CA TRP A 98 -20.86 12.67 19.18
C TRP A 98 -21.10 13.97 18.39
N PRO A 99 -20.96 15.16 19.02
CA PRO A 99 -21.00 16.44 18.30
C PRO A 99 -19.67 16.68 17.57
N VAL A 100 -19.71 16.79 16.24
CA VAL A 100 -18.53 17.02 15.37
C VAL A 100 -17.96 18.43 15.63
N PRO A 101 -16.79 18.58 16.25
CA PRO A 101 -16.39 19.85 16.87
C PRO A 101 -15.53 20.75 15.97
N PHE A 102 -15.30 20.36 14.72
CA PHE A 102 -14.33 21.00 13.83
C PHE A 102 -14.94 22.12 12.98
N GLY A 103 -14.08 22.92 12.33
CA GLY A 103 -14.51 23.97 11.41
C GLY A 103 -14.84 23.42 10.02
N PRO A 104 -15.66 24.14 9.22
CA PRO A 104 -15.92 23.77 7.83
C PRO A 104 -14.63 23.67 7.00
N GLY A 105 -14.56 22.68 6.12
CA GLY A 105 -13.35 22.33 5.35
C GLY A 105 -12.36 21.42 6.09
N THR A 106 -12.56 21.11 7.38
CA THR A 106 -11.81 20.04 8.04
C THR A 106 -12.22 18.68 7.45
N LEU A 107 -11.23 17.90 7.04
CA LEU A 107 -11.38 16.47 6.75
C LEU A 107 -11.08 15.68 8.03
N TYR A 108 -11.89 14.68 8.37
CA TYR A 108 -11.65 13.82 9.53
C TYR A 108 -11.99 12.36 9.26
N GLN A 109 -11.36 11.45 9.99
CA GLN A 109 -11.64 10.02 9.93
C GLN A 109 -11.77 9.47 11.35
N ILE A 110 -12.82 8.70 11.61
CA ILE A 110 -13.00 7.97 12.88
C ILE A 110 -12.51 6.54 12.69
N CYS A 111 -11.65 6.07 13.58
CA CYS A 111 -11.41 4.65 13.82
C CYS A 111 -11.87 4.30 15.24
N MET A 112 -12.38 3.08 15.44
CA MET A 112 -12.95 2.66 16.72
C MET A 112 -12.23 1.44 17.30
N PHE A 113 -12.12 1.38 18.62
CA PHE A 113 -11.43 0.32 19.34
C PHE A 113 -12.13 -0.03 20.66
N ASP A 114 -11.85 -1.22 21.17
CA ASP A 114 -12.19 -1.66 22.53
C ASP A 114 -11.00 -1.52 23.50
N LYS A 115 -11.20 -1.76 24.80
CA LYS A 115 -10.15 -1.61 25.84
C LYS A 115 -8.89 -2.45 25.64
N PHE A 116 -8.93 -3.47 24.77
CA PHE A 116 -7.80 -4.35 24.47
C PHE A 116 -7.13 -4.00 23.14
N GLY A 117 -7.58 -2.93 22.47
CA GLY A 117 -7.11 -2.52 21.15
C GLY A 117 -7.71 -3.33 19.99
N ASN A 118 -8.73 -4.15 20.24
CA ASN A 118 -9.46 -4.81 19.16
C ASN A 118 -10.25 -3.76 18.37
N THR A 119 -10.17 -3.79 17.04
CA THR A 119 -10.67 -2.70 16.21
C THR A 119 -12.09 -2.94 15.68
N GLY A 120 -12.88 -1.87 15.65
CA GLY A 120 -14.11 -1.74 14.86
C GLY A 120 -13.85 -1.26 13.44
N GLY A 121 -12.58 -1.09 13.05
CA GLY A 121 -12.14 -0.55 11.77
C GLY A 121 -12.04 0.98 11.76
N CYS A 122 -11.91 1.53 10.56
CA CYS A 122 -11.94 2.96 10.26
C CYS A 122 -13.05 3.26 9.24
N GLN A 123 -13.69 4.41 9.37
CA GLN A 123 -14.72 4.89 8.45
C GLN A 123 -14.12 5.50 7.18
N ALA A 124 -14.98 5.97 6.27
CA ALA A 124 -14.57 6.95 5.27
C ALA A 124 -13.97 8.21 5.91
N THR A 125 -13.22 8.98 5.13
CA THR A 125 -12.86 10.36 5.49
C THR A 125 -14.06 11.28 5.21
N TYR A 126 -14.56 11.95 6.24
CA TYR A 126 -15.69 12.89 6.17
C TYR A 126 -15.20 14.33 6.05
N THR A 127 -15.97 15.16 5.33
CA THR A 127 -15.72 16.61 5.19
C THR A 127 -16.73 17.39 6.03
N VAL A 128 -16.26 18.26 6.93
CA VAL A 128 -17.16 19.16 7.67
C VAL A 128 -17.64 20.30 6.76
N ILE A 129 -18.94 20.52 6.69
CA ILE A 129 -19.59 21.60 5.94
C ILE A 129 -20.10 22.72 6.87
N PRO A 130 -20.39 23.94 6.36
CA PRO A 130 -20.98 25.01 7.15
C PRO A 130 -22.30 24.57 7.81
N PRO A 131 -22.57 24.99 9.05
CA PRO A 131 -23.76 24.57 9.77
C PRO A 131 -25.01 25.30 9.26
N SER A 132 -26.14 24.60 9.26
CA SER A 132 -27.47 25.13 8.94
C SER A 132 -28.02 26.08 10.01
N SER A 133 -27.41 26.09 11.21
CA SER A 133 -27.81 26.89 12.37
C SER A 133 -26.59 27.45 13.13
N LEU A 134 -26.83 28.22 14.19
CA LEU A 134 -25.75 28.81 15.01
C LEU A 134 -24.98 27.70 15.76
N PRO A 135 -23.68 27.48 15.49
CA PRO A 135 -22.95 26.33 16.02
C PRO A 135 -22.65 26.43 17.52
N THR A 136 -23.01 25.39 18.28
CA THR A 136 -22.69 25.24 19.71
C THR A 136 -21.89 23.96 19.98
N CYS A 137 -20.60 23.99 19.63
CA CYS A 137 -19.67 22.87 19.84
C CYS A 137 -19.05 22.92 21.25
N ALA A 138 -18.70 21.74 21.79
CA ALA A 138 -17.80 21.64 22.94
C ALA A 138 -16.33 21.77 22.50
N ASN A 139 -15.49 22.36 23.35
CA ASN A 139 -14.04 22.37 23.14
C ASN A 139 -13.47 20.95 23.29
N VAL A 140 -12.56 20.58 22.40
CA VAL A 140 -11.83 19.30 22.47
C VAL A 140 -10.50 19.45 23.20
N THR A 141 -10.17 18.46 24.03
CA THR A 141 -8.86 18.36 24.71
C THR A 141 -7.96 17.43 23.92
N PHE A 142 -6.83 17.92 23.42
CA PHE A 142 -5.80 17.08 22.80
C PHE A 142 -4.85 16.50 23.85
N PRO A 143 -4.38 15.25 23.67
CA PRO A 143 -3.31 14.67 24.49
C PRO A 143 -1.95 15.34 24.23
N PRO A 144 -0.90 15.04 25.02
CA PRO A 144 0.44 15.61 24.82
C PRO A 144 0.98 15.33 23.41
N GLN A 145 1.65 16.32 22.82
CA GLN A 145 2.20 16.17 21.46
C GLN A 145 3.50 15.37 21.47
N LEU A 146 3.54 14.27 20.73
CA LEU A 146 4.77 13.55 20.42
C LEU A 146 5.51 14.27 19.28
N GLY A 147 6.83 14.42 19.41
CA GLY A 147 7.71 14.94 18.37
C GLY A 147 8.12 13.81 17.44
N VAL A 148 7.93 13.99 16.14
CA VAL A 148 8.16 12.96 15.12
C VAL A 148 8.81 13.57 13.89
N GLN A 149 9.84 12.91 13.38
CA GLN A 149 10.37 13.14 12.04
C GLN A 149 9.77 12.10 11.08
N ALA A 150 8.98 12.57 10.12
CA ALA A 150 8.34 11.72 9.10
C ALA A 150 8.91 12.03 7.71
N GLN A 151 9.36 10.99 7.01
CA GLN A 151 9.96 11.07 5.68
C GLN A 151 9.31 10.05 4.74
N VAL A 152 9.33 10.40 3.46
CA VAL A 152 9.06 9.54 2.30
C VAL A 152 10.32 9.52 1.42
N GLU A 153 10.36 8.68 0.39
CA GLU A 153 11.52 8.57 -0.51
C GLU A 153 11.97 9.92 -1.12
N ASN A 154 11.01 10.80 -1.40
CA ASN A 154 11.23 12.14 -1.96
C ASN A 154 11.45 13.25 -0.90
N GLY A 155 11.66 12.92 0.38
CA GLY A 155 11.99 13.89 1.46
C GLY A 155 10.95 13.98 2.59
N PRO A 156 10.79 15.14 3.26
CA PRO A 156 9.83 15.31 4.35
C PRO A 156 8.38 15.03 3.92
N MET A 157 7.63 14.34 4.79
CA MET A 157 6.24 13.98 4.49
C MET A 157 5.30 15.20 4.55
N SER A 158 4.62 15.50 3.44
CA SER A 158 3.53 16.49 3.41
C SER A 158 2.27 15.95 4.08
N GLN A 159 1.48 16.81 4.73
CA GLN A 159 0.21 16.44 5.37
C GLN A 159 -0.86 15.95 4.39
N PHE A 160 -0.88 16.52 3.19
CA PHE A 160 -1.78 16.16 2.09
C PHE A 160 -1.03 15.45 0.96
N GLY A 161 0.04 14.73 1.33
CA GLY A 161 0.95 14.10 0.38
C GLY A 161 0.33 12.91 -0.35
N TRP A 162 0.62 12.80 -1.64
CA TRP A 162 0.51 11.55 -2.36
C TRP A 162 1.81 10.77 -2.15
N VAL A 163 1.73 9.63 -1.47
CA VAL A 163 2.87 8.74 -1.24
C VAL A 163 2.83 7.64 -2.30
N ASP A 164 3.97 7.35 -2.90
CA ASP A 164 4.08 6.33 -3.93
C ASP A 164 3.79 4.94 -3.36
N GLN A 165 2.98 4.18 -4.09
CA GLN A 165 2.74 2.78 -3.78
C GLN A 165 4.06 2.02 -3.78
N CYS A 166 4.19 1.03 -2.89
CA CYS A 166 5.38 0.23 -2.70
C CYS A 166 6.67 0.97 -2.32
N THR A 167 6.63 2.28 -2.07
CA THR A 167 7.73 3.01 -1.41
C THR A 167 7.58 2.94 0.12
N SER A 168 8.66 3.26 0.83
CA SER A 168 8.69 3.21 2.29
C SER A 168 8.47 4.58 2.91
N ILE A 169 7.46 4.66 3.78
CA ILE A 169 7.32 5.70 4.80
C ILE A 169 8.30 5.37 5.93
N SER A 170 9.05 6.38 6.38
CA SER A 170 9.98 6.31 7.51
C SER A 170 9.51 7.30 8.60
N ILE A 171 9.18 6.78 9.78
CA ILE A 171 8.64 7.57 10.91
C ILE A 171 9.52 7.33 12.14
N GLN A 172 10.17 8.40 12.62
CA GLN A 172 11.07 8.33 13.78
C GLN A 172 10.59 9.26 14.92
N PRO A 173 10.37 8.75 16.15
CA PRO A 173 10.12 9.61 17.31
C PRO A 173 11.38 10.37 17.71
N THR A 174 11.23 11.66 18.00
CA THR A 174 12.32 12.54 18.47
C THR A 174 12.34 12.73 19.99
N ASN A 175 11.26 12.34 20.67
CA ASN A 175 11.09 12.31 22.12
C ASN A 175 10.07 11.20 22.49
N GLY A 176 9.67 11.15 23.77
CA GLY A 176 8.71 10.18 24.31
C GLY A 176 9.37 8.96 24.93
N THR A 177 8.55 7.99 25.34
CA THR A 177 8.97 6.76 26.02
C THR A 177 8.52 5.50 25.25
N ALA A 178 9.44 4.56 25.02
CA ALA A 178 9.14 3.30 24.34
C ALA A 178 8.32 2.33 25.25
N PRO A 179 7.45 1.45 24.70
CA PRO A 179 7.23 1.19 23.28
C PRO A 179 6.48 2.30 22.54
N TYR A 180 6.82 2.47 21.26
CA TYR A 180 6.09 3.31 20.31
C TYR A 180 5.21 2.43 19.43
N ILE A 181 3.97 2.82 19.18
CA ILE A 181 3.06 2.13 18.25
C ILE A 181 2.78 3.07 17.08
N LEU A 182 3.26 2.70 15.90
CA LEU A 182 2.87 3.32 14.64
C LEU A 182 1.55 2.67 14.17
N THR A 183 0.50 3.47 14.12
CA THR A 183 -0.78 3.11 13.52
C THR A 183 -0.87 3.70 12.12
N VAL A 184 -1.21 2.87 11.12
CA VAL A 184 -1.60 3.31 9.78
C VAL A 184 -3.09 3.03 9.63
N ALA A 185 -3.89 4.05 9.32
CA ALA A 185 -5.34 4.02 9.38
C ALA A 185 -5.97 4.41 8.01
N PRO A 186 -6.15 3.47 7.07
CA PRO A 186 -6.84 3.73 5.81
C PRO A 186 -8.35 3.86 6.01
N SER A 187 -9.00 4.69 5.19
CA SER A 187 -10.46 4.78 5.19
C SER A 187 -11.11 3.44 4.82
N LEU A 188 -12.23 3.12 5.45
CA LEU A 188 -13.07 1.91 5.22
C LEU A 188 -12.36 0.55 5.45
N HIS A 189 -11.23 0.54 6.17
CA HIS A 189 -10.47 -0.67 6.48
C HIS A 189 -10.09 -0.75 7.98
N PRO A 190 -9.67 -1.92 8.49
CA PRO A 190 -8.94 -1.98 9.75
C PRO A 190 -7.63 -1.19 9.64
N PRO A 191 -7.10 -0.63 10.74
CA PRO A 191 -5.74 -0.09 10.74
C PRO A 191 -4.68 -1.21 10.80
N TYR A 192 -3.43 -0.83 10.57
CA TYR A 192 -2.22 -1.62 10.85
C TYR A 192 -1.53 -1.05 12.08
N ASN A 193 -1.01 -1.90 12.98
CA ASN A 193 -0.16 -1.47 14.09
C ASN A 193 1.25 -2.06 13.94
N ILE A 194 2.28 -1.23 14.16
CA ILE A 194 3.70 -1.63 14.15
C ILE A 194 4.35 -1.09 15.44
N THR A 195 4.78 -1.99 16.31
CA THR A 195 5.41 -1.63 17.59
C THR A 195 6.93 -1.57 17.47
N SER A 196 7.54 -0.46 17.91
CA SER A 196 8.98 -0.34 18.18
C SER A 196 9.25 -0.29 19.67
N PHE A 197 10.40 -0.82 20.09
CA PHE A 197 10.89 -0.76 21.47
C PHE A 197 12.06 0.24 21.64
N ASP A 198 12.40 0.99 20.60
CA ASP A 198 13.41 2.06 20.63
C ASP A 198 13.07 3.21 19.66
N THR A 199 13.89 4.26 19.69
CA THR A 199 13.72 5.51 18.91
C THR A 199 14.29 5.45 17.49
N LYS A 200 14.51 4.27 16.90
CA LYS A 200 14.90 4.15 15.48
C LYS A 200 13.71 4.44 14.56
N PRO A 201 13.96 4.78 13.27
CA PRO A 201 12.90 4.93 12.28
C PRO A 201 12.10 3.62 12.08
N ILE A 202 10.80 3.72 12.27
CA ILE A 202 9.83 2.68 11.94
C ILE A 202 9.52 2.83 10.43
N ASN A 203 9.83 1.79 9.67
CA ASN A 203 9.61 1.78 8.22
C ASN A 203 8.34 0.97 7.88
N TRP A 204 7.45 1.55 7.08
CA TRP A 204 6.28 0.88 6.52
C TRP A 204 6.19 1.12 5.01
N THR A 205 6.08 0.04 4.24
CA THR A 205 5.93 0.10 2.78
C THR A 205 4.46 0.26 2.41
N VAL A 206 4.13 1.25 1.57
CA VAL A 206 2.74 1.59 1.21
C VAL A 206 2.08 0.46 0.39
N SER A 207 1.32 -0.38 1.08
CA SER A 207 0.63 -1.56 0.53
C SER A 207 -0.86 -1.33 0.22
N LEU A 208 -1.28 -0.07 0.06
CA LEU A 208 -2.66 0.32 -0.20
C LEU A 208 -2.99 0.40 -1.70
N SER A 209 -4.27 0.21 -2.04
CA SER A 209 -4.85 0.46 -3.37
C SER A 209 -4.66 1.92 -3.82
N TRP A 210 -4.84 2.18 -5.12
CA TRP A 210 -4.62 3.52 -5.67
C TRP A 210 -5.67 4.52 -5.16
N ALA A 211 -5.24 5.78 -4.99
CA ALA A 211 -6.01 6.91 -4.45
C ALA A 211 -6.69 6.66 -3.08
N SER A 212 -6.28 5.64 -2.32
CA SER A 212 -6.89 5.32 -1.03
C SER A 212 -6.44 6.32 0.04
N PRO A 213 -7.35 7.07 0.69
CA PRO A 213 -6.98 8.02 1.72
C PRO A 213 -6.66 7.30 3.04
N PHE A 214 -5.63 7.77 3.74
CA PHE A 214 -5.21 7.21 5.02
C PHE A 214 -4.59 8.26 5.94
N PHE A 215 -4.65 8.02 7.24
CA PHE A 215 -3.88 8.73 8.24
C PHE A 215 -2.76 7.84 8.80
N VAL A 216 -1.71 8.47 9.32
CA VAL A 216 -0.70 7.81 10.15
C VAL A 216 -0.66 8.47 11.53
N SER A 217 -0.40 7.70 12.58
CA SER A 217 -0.12 8.23 13.92
C SER A 217 0.92 7.43 14.65
N LEU A 218 1.69 8.09 15.51
CA LEU A 218 2.61 7.48 16.44
C LEU A 218 2.14 7.82 17.87
N VAL A 219 1.99 6.80 18.71
CA VAL A 219 1.74 6.94 20.16
C VAL A 219 2.89 6.31 20.94
N ASP A 220 3.26 6.93 22.06
CA ASP A 220 4.28 6.43 22.99
C ASP A 220 3.67 5.77 24.23
N ALA A 221 4.50 5.21 25.11
CA ALA A 221 4.06 4.49 26.31
C ALA A 221 3.34 5.38 27.34
N ASP A 222 3.59 6.68 27.33
CA ASP A 222 3.00 7.67 28.24
C ASP A 222 1.70 8.29 27.68
N GLY A 223 1.28 7.89 26.46
CA GLY A 223 0.08 8.39 25.79
C GLY A 223 0.28 9.71 25.02
N SER A 224 1.52 10.13 24.82
CA SER A 224 1.86 11.24 23.93
C SER A 224 1.63 10.82 22.48
N MET A 225 0.99 11.67 21.67
CA MET A 225 0.59 11.31 20.31
C MET A 225 0.99 12.33 19.24
N TRP A 226 1.22 11.81 18.04
CA TRP A 226 1.40 12.55 16.80
C TRP A 226 0.57 11.90 15.70
N SER A 227 0.05 12.68 14.76
CA SER A 227 -0.61 12.18 13.54
C SER A 227 -0.33 13.07 12.33
N ASN A 228 -0.44 12.47 11.13
CA ASN A 228 -0.37 13.18 9.87
C ASN A 228 -1.37 12.61 8.84
N GLY A 229 -1.89 13.48 7.97
CA GLY A 229 -2.85 13.13 6.92
C GLY A 229 -3.96 14.18 6.71
N PRO A 230 -4.92 13.92 5.80
CA PRO A 230 -5.05 12.69 5.01
C PRO A 230 -4.01 12.57 3.89
N LEU A 231 -3.23 11.49 3.96
CA LEU A 231 -2.32 11.04 2.91
C LEU A 231 -3.09 10.22 1.87
N HIS A 232 -2.56 10.13 0.66
CA HIS A 232 -3.13 9.33 -0.42
C HIS A 232 -2.07 8.40 -1.01
N SER A 233 -2.44 7.17 -1.36
CA SER A 233 -1.54 6.23 -2.04
C SER A 233 -1.59 6.37 -3.57
N GLY A 234 -0.43 6.42 -4.23
CA GLY A 234 -0.32 6.30 -5.70
C GLY A 234 0.18 7.54 -6.44
N GLY A 235 1.28 8.14 -5.98
CA GLY A 235 1.91 9.32 -6.61
C GLY A 235 2.54 9.12 -8.01
N GLY A 236 2.56 7.89 -8.54
CA GLY A 236 3.13 7.54 -9.84
C GLY A 236 4.21 6.43 -9.79
N GLY A 237 4.66 6.05 -8.60
CA GLY A 237 5.65 4.98 -8.38
C GLY A 237 5.18 3.55 -8.67
N SER A 238 6.05 2.58 -8.38
CA SER A 238 5.85 1.17 -8.74
C SER A 238 4.73 0.50 -7.95
N ILE A 239 3.84 -0.24 -8.63
CA ILE A 239 2.79 -1.04 -7.99
C ILE A 239 3.21 -2.50 -7.74
N ALA A 240 4.49 -2.85 -7.87
CA ALA A 240 4.97 -4.23 -7.90
C ALA A 240 4.67 -5.06 -6.63
N CYS A 241 4.61 -4.42 -5.45
CA CYS A 241 4.22 -5.08 -4.19
C CYS A 241 2.71 -5.35 -4.06
N LEU A 242 1.86 -4.64 -4.83
CA LEU A 242 0.41 -4.78 -4.82
C LEU A 242 -0.09 -5.85 -5.79
N ALA A 243 0.73 -6.17 -6.80
CA ALA A 243 0.54 -7.34 -7.64
C ALA A 243 0.67 -8.60 -6.75
N GLY A 244 -0.45 -9.09 -6.23
CA GLY A 244 -0.54 -10.24 -5.30
C GLY A 244 -0.04 -11.58 -5.85
N ASN A 245 0.63 -11.56 -6.99
CA ASN A 245 1.35 -12.67 -7.59
C ASN A 245 2.68 -12.98 -6.88
N ILE A 246 2.62 -13.26 -5.56
CA ILE A 246 3.66 -14.05 -4.88
C ILE A 246 3.36 -15.55 -5.11
N THR A 247 2.93 -15.94 -6.32
CA THR A 247 2.87 -17.36 -6.71
C THR A 247 4.29 -17.86 -7.00
N ARG A 248 5.03 -18.20 -5.93
CA ARG A 248 6.22 -19.07 -5.91
C ARG A 248 7.26 -18.92 -7.06
N SER A 249 7.42 -17.74 -7.64
CA SER A 249 8.56 -17.41 -8.51
C SER A 249 9.63 -16.74 -7.65
N SER A 250 10.72 -17.38 -7.22
CA SER A 250 11.75 -18.08 -8.02
C SER A 250 12.58 -17.16 -8.94
N SER A 251 12.20 -15.89 -9.07
CA SER A 251 12.97 -14.85 -9.76
C SER A 251 12.94 -13.56 -8.93
N LYS A 252 13.62 -13.55 -7.77
CA LYS A 252 13.82 -12.32 -7.01
C LYS A 252 14.71 -11.37 -7.82
N GLU A 253 14.21 -10.18 -8.14
CA GLU A 253 15.08 -9.04 -8.41
C GLU A 253 15.75 -8.64 -7.08
N VAL A 254 16.92 -9.22 -6.84
CA VAL A 254 17.78 -8.81 -5.74
C VAL A 254 18.37 -7.46 -6.11
N GLY A 255 18.04 -6.42 -5.35
CA GLY A 255 18.48 -5.04 -5.63
C GLY A 255 19.98 -4.97 -5.93
N LEU A 256 20.32 -4.28 -7.02
CA LEU A 256 21.63 -4.36 -7.70
C LEU A 256 22.86 -4.39 -6.76
N PRO A 257 22.96 -3.54 -5.72
CA PRO A 257 24.11 -3.55 -4.80
C PRO A 257 24.28 -4.87 -4.03
N VAL A 258 23.18 -5.51 -3.65
CA VAL A 258 23.19 -6.79 -2.91
C VAL A 258 23.52 -7.96 -3.84
N ALA A 259 23.05 -7.91 -5.10
CA ALA A 259 23.41 -8.90 -6.12
C ALA A 259 24.93 -8.84 -6.44
N VAL A 260 25.47 -7.64 -6.66
CA VAL A 260 26.91 -7.44 -6.92
C VAL A 260 27.76 -7.80 -5.69
N GLY A 261 27.37 -7.32 -4.50
CA GLY A 261 28.10 -7.59 -3.26
C GLY A 261 28.16 -9.07 -2.88
N SER A 262 27.04 -9.80 -3.02
CA SER A 262 27.01 -11.25 -2.78
C SER A 262 27.79 -12.04 -3.84
N GLY A 263 27.80 -11.59 -5.10
CA GLY A 263 28.65 -12.15 -6.15
C GLY A 263 30.14 -12.06 -5.84
N VAL A 264 30.63 -10.87 -5.49
CA VAL A 264 32.06 -10.65 -5.17
C VAL A 264 32.48 -11.36 -3.87
N GLY A 265 31.65 -11.27 -2.82
CA GLY A 265 31.92 -11.98 -1.56
C GLY A 265 31.93 -13.50 -1.71
N GLY A 266 30.96 -14.04 -2.47
CA GLY A 266 30.89 -15.47 -2.80
C GLY A 266 32.09 -15.95 -3.61
N LEU A 267 32.57 -15.15 -4.57
CA LEU A 267 33.80 -15.44 -5.32
C LEU A 267 35.02 -15.46 -4.39
N ALA A 268 35.23 -14.44 -3.56
CA ALA A 268 36.40 -14.36 -2.67
C ALA A 268 36.45 -15.54 -1.68
N VAL A 269 35.34 -15.85 -1.01
CA VAL A 269 35.24 -16.98 -0.08
C VAL A 269 35.37 -18.32 -0.81
N GLY A 270 34.70 -18.48 -1.95
CA GLY A 270 34.76 -19.68 -2.78
C GLY A 270 36.17 -19.98 -3.29
N THR A 271 36.91 -18.96 -3.73
CA THR A 271 38.31 -19.09 -4.17
C THR A 271 39.22 -19.48 -3.00
N LEU A 272 39.07 -18.87 -1.82
CA LEU A 272 39.85 -19.24 -0.62
C LEU A 272 39.61 -20.69 -0.19
N VAL A 273 38.34 -21.13 -0.13
CA VAL A 273 37.98 -22.52 0.19
C VAL A 273 38.48 -23.49 -0.89
N GLY A 274 38.39 -23.11 -2.17
CA GLY A 274 38.90 -23.89 -3.30
C GLY A 274 40.42 -24.10 -3.26
N ILE A 275 41.19 -23.03 -3.00
CA ILE A 275 42.65 -23.10 -2.83
C ILE A 275 43.02 -23.98 -1.64
N LEU A 276 42.33 -23.83 -0.50
CA LEU A 276 42.58 -24.65 0.69
C LEU A 276 42.28 -26.14 0.44
N ALA A 277 41.18 -26.45 -0.23
CA ALA A 277 40.82 -27.81 -0.62
C ALA A 277 41.84 -28.43 -1.60
N ALA A 278 42.28 -27.67 -2.61
CA ALA A 278 43.30 -28.09 -3.55
C ALA A 278 44.64 -28.36 -2.87
N TYR A 279 45.09 -27.46 -1.98
CA TYR A 279 46.30 -27.64 -1.17
C TYR A 279 46.24 -28.90 -0.30
N LEU A 280 45.13 -29.15 0.39
CA LEU A 280 44.95 -30.35 1.21
C LEU A 280 44.93 -31.65 0.36
N PHE A 281 44.37 -31.60 -0.85
CA PHE A 281 44.36 -32.72 -1.78
C PHE A 281 45.77 -33.02 -2.34
N LEU A 282 46.51 -31.99 -2.76
CA LEU A 282 47.91 -32.09 -3.18
C LEU A 282 48.81 -32.61 -2.05
N LYS A 283 48.67 -32.09 -0.82
CA LYS A 283 49.41 -32.56 0.36
C LYS A 283 49.17 -34.04 0.67
N ARG A 284 47.96 -34.55 0.40
CA ARG A 284 47.63 -36.00 0.47
C ARG A 284 48.25 -36.79 -0.70
N GLN A 285 48.26 -36.27 -1.93
CA GLN A 285 48.92 -36.89 -3.09
C GLN A 285 50.43 -37.04 -2.87
N TYR A 286 51.12 -35.99 -2.42
CA TYR A 286 52.56 -36.01 -2.13
C TYR A 286 52.93 -37.02 -1.03
N LYS A 287 52.18 -37.05 0.09
CA LYS A 287 52.41 -38.07 1.14
C LYS A 287 52.28 -39.50 0.61
N LYS A 288 51.30 -39.78 -0.27
CA LYS A 288 51.17 -41.09 -0.91
C LYS A 288 52.37 -41.42 -1.79
N LYS A 289 52.80 -40.52 -2.69
CA LYS A 289 53.97 -40.76 -3.54
C LYS A 289 55.24 -41.04 -2.73
N LEU A 290 55.44 -40.33 -1.61
CA LEU A 290 56.58 -40.55 -0.72
C LEU A 290 56.54 -41.93 -0.01
N GLN A 291 55.35 -42.44 0.30
CA GLN A 291 55.16 -43.79 0.84
C GLN A 291 55.33 -44.87 -0.24
N SER A 292 54.89 -44.61 -1.47
CA SER A 292 55.08 -45.53 -2.60
C SER A 292 56.55 -45.70 -2.96
N ALA A 293 57.36 -44.62 -2.97
CA ALA A 293 58.79 -44.69 -3.24
C ALA A 293 59.51 -45.65 -2.28
N ARG A 294 59.27 -45.49 -0.97
CA ARG A 294 59.83 -46.35 0.10
C ARG A 294 59.41 -47.83 0.04
N PHE A 295 58.44 -48.19 -0.79
CA PHE A 295 58.02 -49.59 -0.97
C PHE A 295 58.75 -50.28 -2.13
N VAL A 296 59.32 -49.52 -3.08
CA VAL A 296 60.07 -50.07 -4.20
C VAL A 296 61.49 -50.47 -3.77
N ASP A 297 62.14 -49.63 -2.96
CA ASP A 297 63.51 -49.88 -2.46
C ASP A 297 63.61 -51.19 -1.63
N ASN A 298 62.51 -51.59 -0.97
CA ASN A 298 62.44 -52.80 -0.15
C ASN A 298 62.15 -54.10 -0.93
N MET A 299 62.04 -54.06 -2.27
CA MET A 299 61.85 -55.25 -3.11
C MET A 299 63.11 -55.65 -3.91
N ALA A 300 64.23 -54.96 -3.71
CA ALA A 300 65.49 -55.23 -4.42
C ALA A 300 66.38 -56.30 -3.74
N SER A 301 65.95 -56.89 -2.62
CA SER A 301 66.75 -57.84 -1.83
C SER A 301 65.90 -58.90 -1.12
N ASP A 302 65.40 -59.89 -1.86
CA ASP A 302 65.94 -61.25 -1.65
C ASP A 302 65.75 -62.15 -2.88
N GLY A 303 66.54 -63.22 -2.97
CA GLY A 303 66.64 -64.07 -4.15
C GLY A 303 65.90 -65.42 -4.07
N ALA A 304 65.64 -65.98 -5.26
CA ALA A 304 65.46 -67.41 -5.58
C ALA A 304 64.71 -68.36 -4.61
N VAL A 305 63.65 -69.01 -5.11
CA VAL A 305 63.60 -70.48 -5.30
C VAL A 305 62.33 -70.89 -6.09
N THR A 306 62.44 -72.00 -6.83
CA THR A 306 61.46 -72.64 -7.74
C THR A 306 61.09 -74.05 -7.22
N PRO A 307 60.19 -74.85 -7.85
CA PRO A 307 59.01 -74.61 -8.71
C PRO A 307 57.75 -75.40 -8.19
N HIS A 308 56.92 -75.94 -9.12
CA HIS A 308 55.68 -76.75 -8.98
C HIS A 308 54.40 -75.91 -8.71
N ALA A 309 53.35 -75.90 -9.54
CA ALA A 309 52.52 -76.96 -10.16
C ALA A 309 51.54 -77.61 -9.14
N LEU A 310 50.24 -77.86 -9.42
CA LEU A 310 49.59 -78.37 -10.65
C LEU A 310 48.06 -78.06 -10.70
N MET A 311 47.48 -78.03 -11.93
CA MET A 311 46.03 -78.23 -12.25
C MET A 311 45.03 -77.18 -11.66
N PHE A 312 43.73 -77.02 -11.98
CA PHE A 312 42.66 -77.57 -12.86
C PHE A 312 41.70 -76.36 -13.18
N GLU A 313 40.75 -76.29 -14.15
CA GLU A 313 40.40 -76.99 -15.40
C GLU A 313 39.40 -76.10 -16.23
N HIS A 314 38.72 -76.64 -17.26
CA HIS A 314 37.58 -76.17 -18.08
C HIS A 314 36.50 -75.28 -17.38
N GLY A 315 35.72 -74.47 -18.11
CA GLY A 315 35.73 -74.20 -19.56
C GLY A 315 34.42 -73.59 -20.11
N SER A 316 34.34 -73.47 -21.44
CA SER A 316 33.13 -73.33 -22.28
C SER A 316 31.97 -72.38 -21.91
N GLY A 317 31.82 -71.31 -22.72
CA GLY A 317 30.60 -71.17 -23.52
C GLY A 317 29.54 -70.12 -23.10
N PRO A 318 28.75 -69.57 -24.05
CA PRO A 318 27.74 -68.54 -23.80
C PRO A 318 26.31 -69.12 -23.65
N GLY A 319 25.47 -68.44 -22.86
CA GLY A 319 24.05 -68.81 -22.69
C GLY A 319 23.18 -67.65 -22.18
N GLN A 320 21.99 -67.51 -22.75
CA GLN A 320 20.99 -66.49 -22.41
C GLN A 320 20.25 -66.82 -21.10
N TYR A 321 19.71 -65.80 -20.41
CA TYR A 321 18.41 -65.77 -19.69
C TYR A 321 18.31 -64.43 -18.91
N ARG A 322 17.15 -63.87 -18.52
CA ARG A 322 15.76 -63.92 -19.04
C ARG A 322 14.89 -62.94 -18.22
N PRO A 323 14.31 -61.86 -18.78
CA PRO A 323 13.19 -61.18 -18.15
C PRO A 323 11.90 -62.01 -18.30
N VAL A 324 11.02 -61.96 -17.29
CA VAL A 324 9.73 -62.68 -17.23
C VAL A 324 8.58 -61.64 -17.27
N PRO A 325 7.42 -61.92 -17.89
CA PRO A 325 6.74 -60.89 -18.69
C PRO A 325 5.30 -60.52 -18.25
N THR A 326 4.69 -59.60 -19.03
CA THR A 326 3.24 -59.30 -19.12
C THR A 326 2.59 -58.65 -17.87
N VAL A 327 1.44 -57.95 -17.97
CA VAL A 327 0.48 -57.82 -19.08
C VAL A 327 0.13 -56.34 -19.33
N SER A 328 -0.17 -55.97 -20.57
CA SER A 328 -0.87 -54.73 -20.94
C SER A 328 -2.26 -55.07 -21.47
N THR A 329 -3.32 -54.64 -20.80
CA THR A 329 -4.71 -55.00 -21.13
C THR A 329 -5.55 -53.77 -21.44
N SER A 330 -5.97 -53.63 -22.69
CA SER A 330 -7.09 -52.78 -23.10
C SER A 330 -8.41 -53.51 -22.87
N GLY A 331 -9.40 -52.90 -22.22
CA GLY A 331 -10.70 -53.54 -21.96
C GLY A 331 -11.83 -52.55 -21.67
N ASN A 332 -12.75 -52.41 -22.62
CA ASN A 332 -14.08 -51.84 -22.39
C ASN A 332 -14.98 -52.89 -21.71
N LEU A 333 -15.95 -52.47 -20.88
CA LEU A 333 -17.39 -52.84 -20.94
C LEU A 333 -18.18 -52.59 -19.62
N THR A 334 -19.43 -52.16 -19.78
CA THR A 334 -20.65 -52.37 -18.94
C THR A 334 -20.69 -52.05 -17.42
N HIS A 335 -21.50 -51.03 -17.09
CA HIS A 335 -22.74 -51.05 -16.25
C HIS A 335 -23.15 -52.30 -15.42
N PRO A 336 -24.07 -52.17 -14.42
CA PRO A 336 -24.67 -50.97 -13.78
C PRO A 336 -24.57 -50.99 -12.22
N SER A 337 -24.85 -49.90 -11.49
CA SER A 337 -26.21 -49.60 -10.97
C SER A 337 -26.40 -48.14 -10.48
N ASN A 338 -27.66 -47.69 -10.52
CA ASN A 338 -28.23 -46.43 -9.96
C ASN A 338 -29.36 -46.86 -8.96
N PRO A 339 -30.15 -46.00 -8.29
CA PRO A 339 -30.32 -44.53 -8.32
C PRO A 339 -29.96 -43.89 -6.94
N SER A 340 -30.26 -42.63 -6.54
CA SER A 340 -31.32 -41.66 -6.87
C SER A 340 -30.86 -40.20 -6.59
N SER A 341 -31.01 -39.27 -7.56
CA SER A 341 -32.08 -38.24 -7.69
C SER A 341 -32.19 -37.23 -6.53
N MET A 342 -32.36 -35.92 -6.75
CA MET A 342 -32.95 -35.25 -7.94
C MET A 342 -32.04 -34.18 -8.57
N MET A 343 -32.30 -33.87 -9.84
CA MET A 343 -31.92 -32.61 -10.47
C MET A 343 -33.13 -31.66 -10.51
N HIS A 344 -32.88 -30.36 -10.57
CA HIS A 344 -33.61 -29.50 -11.51
C HIS A 344 -32.59 -28.67 -12.29
N ARG A 345 -32.78 -28.57 -13.62
CA ARG A 345 -31.82 -27.94 -14.55
C ARG A 345 -32.54 -27.35 -15.77
N MET A 346 -32.82 -26.05 -15.73
CA MET A 346 -32.98 -25.15 -16.89
C MET A 346 -32.61 -23.73 -16.39
N GLY A 347 -31.96 -22.84 -17.15
CA GLY A 347 -31.39 -22.98 -18.51
C GLY A 347 -30.29 -21.92 -18.74
N PRO A 348 -29.67 -21.86 -19.94
CA PRO A 348 -28.57 -20.94 -20.21
C PRO A 348 -29.09 -19.53 -20.54
N GLY A 349 -29.18 -18.66 -19.53
CA GLY A 349 -29.50 -17.24 -19.72
C GLY A 349 -28.27 -16.43 -20.10
N THR A 350 -28.22 -15.92 -21.34
CA THR A 350 -27.25 -14.88 -21.73
C THR A 350 -27.65 -13.54 -21.13
N THR A 351 -26.90 -13.05 -20.14
CA THR A 351 -27.15 -11.74 -19.51
C THR A 351 -26.71 -10.61 -20.43
N SER A 352 -27.59 -10.20 -21.35
CA SER A 352 -27.50 -8.88 -21.98
C SER A 352 -27.64 -7.80 -20.91
N TYR A 353 -26.68 -6.88 -20.83
CA TYR A 353 -26.80 -5.71 -19.96
C TYR A 353 -27.93 -4.82 -20.49
N GLN A 354 -29.10 -4.90 -19.85
CA GLN A 354 -30.20 -3.98 -20.09
C GLN A 354 -29.91 -2.68 -19.32
N VAL A 355 -29.44 -1.67 -20.05
CA VAL A 355 -29.32 -0.31 -19.52
C VAL A 355 -30.73 0.28 -19.43
N GLU A 356 -31.22 0.55 -18.22
CA GLU A 356 -32.40 1.39 -18.06
C GLU A 356 -32.05 2.84 -18.48
N PRO A 357 -32.86 3.48 -19.33
CA PRO A 357 -32.65 4.87 -19.68
C PRO A 357 -32.94 5.75 -18.46
N PHE A 358 -31.94 6.51 -18.01
CA PHE A 358 -32.07 7.43 -16.88
C PHE A 358 -32.99 8.60 -17.27
N SER A 359 -34.24 8.60 -16.78
CA SER A 359 -35.16 9.73 -16.90
C SER A 359 -34.76 10.85 -15.94
N MET A 360 -34.61 12.06 -16.49
CA MET A 360 -34.31 13.26 -15.71
C MET A 360 -35.54 13.67 -14.88
N PRO A 361 -35.42 13.90 -13.56
CA PRO A 361 -36.55 14.25 -12.70
C PRO A 361 -36.97 15.73 -12.86
N ASP A 362 -37.40 16.12 -14.06
CA ASP A 362 -37.98 17.45 -14.34
C ASP A 362 -38.90 17.49 -15.61
N GLU A 363 -39.09 16.39 -16.36
CA GLU A 363 -39.93 16.40 -17.57
C GLU A 363 -41.44 16.17 -17.31
N GLU A 364 -41.83 15.38 -16.30
CA GLU A 364 -43.23 15.18 -15.90
C GLU A 364 -43.97 16.50 -15.57
N GLY A 365 -43.25 17.57 -15.23
CA GLY A 365 -43.82 18.85 -14.78
C GLY A 365 -44.55 19.68 -15.84
N ARG A 366 -44.48 19.32 -17.14
CA ARG A 366 -44.93 20.22 -18.24
C ARG A 366 -46.20 19.82 -19.00
N HIS A 367 -46.86 18.70 -18.68
CA HIS A 367 -48.07 18.26 -19.39
C HIS A 367 -49.36 18.14 -18.55
N ALA A 368 -49.36 18.59 -17.30
CA ALA A 368 -50.58 18.75 -16.49
C ALA A 368 -51.17 20.17 -16.62
N GLY A 369 -51.71 20.51 -17.81
CA GLY A 369 -52.00 21.91 -18.18
C GLY A 369 -53.26 22.19 -18.99
N HIS A 370 -54.18 21.24 -19.14
CA HIS A 370 -55.48 21.49 -19.78
C HIS A 370 -56.56 20.53 -19.27
N GLU A 371 -57.82 21.01 -19.24
CA GLU A 371 -59.02 20.35 -18.69
C GLU A 371 -58.99 20.13 -17.15
N ASP A 372 -60.07 20.28 -16.39
CA ASP A 372 -61.43 20.76 -16.72
C ASP A 372 -61.95 21.70 -15.62
N ARG A 373 -62.83 22.66 -15.95
CA ARG A 373 -63.36 23.65 -15.00
C ARG A 373 -64.82 23.99 -15.28
N ARG A 374 -65.75 23.33 -14.57
CA ARG A 374 -67.19 23.63 -14.59
C ARG A 374 -67.82 23.72 -13.20
N MET A 375 -68.46 24.88 -12.92
CA MET A 375 -69.52 25.10 -11.91
C MET A 375 -69.11 24.92 -10.42
N SER A 376 -69.60 25.67 -9.41
CA SER A 376 -70.28 26.98 -9.29
C SER A 376 -70.14 27.45 -7.81
N TYR A 377 -70.79 28.46 -7.19
CA TYR A 377 -71.82 29.44 -7.57
C TYR A 377 -71.72 30.67 -6.61
N GLY A 378 -71.95 31.90 -7.09
CA GLY A 378 -72.13 33.11 -6.25
C GLY A 378 -70.83 33.82 -5.81
N ALA A 379 -70.81 35.13 -5.53
CA ALA A 379 -71.88 36.14 -5.60
C ALA A 379 -71.33 37.52 -6.07
N SER A 380 -72.23 38.50 -6.25
CA SER A 380 -72.01 39.73 -7.05
C SER A 380 -71.53 40.97 -6.29
N VAL A 381 -70.61 41.76 -6.89
CA VAL A 381 -70.60 43.24 -6.93
C VAL A 381 -69.88 43.68 -8.23
N PRO A 382 -70.35 44.69 -8.99
CA PRO A 382 -69.65 45.19 -10.19
C PRO A 382 -68.61 46.29 -9.86
N GLY A 383 -67.37 46.13 -10.34
CA GLY A 383 -66.31 47.13 -10.23
C GLY A 383 -65.52 47.28 -11.53
N ARG A 384 -65.63 48.44 -12.20
CA ARG A 384 -64.97 48.73 -13.48
C ARG A 384 -63.69 49.55 -13.23
N VAL A 385 -62.52 48.91 -13.31
CA VAL A 385 -61.21 49.58 -13.23
C VAL A 385 -60.32 49.14 -14.39
N THR A 386 -59.56 50.10 -14.92
CA THR A 386 -58.70 49.96 -16.11
C THR A 386 -57.34 49.34 -15.80
N SER A 387 -56.61 48.94 -16.84
CA SER A 387 -55.30 48.32 -16.78
C SER A 387 -54.16 49.27 -16.35
N THR A 388 -53.44 48.90 -15.30
CA THR A 388 -51.99 49.17 -15.13
C THR A 388 -51.38 47.98 -14.38
N HIS A 389 -50.71 47.08 -15.09
CA HIS A 389 -49.96 45.99 -14.45
C HIS A 389 -48.54 46.49 -14.15
N GLU A 390 -48.30 46.88 -12.91
CA GLU A 390 -46.98 47.32 -12.45
C GLU A 390 -46.06 46.09 -12.36
N SER A 391 -44.92 46.14 -13.05
CA SER A 391 -44.01 45.01 -13.18
C SER A 391 -43.10 44.91 -11.96
N VAL A 392 -43.52 44.13 -10.96
CA VAL A 392 -42.68 43.74 -9.82
C VAL A 392 -41.40 43.06 -10.35
N PRO A 393 -40.20 43.53 -10.01
CA PRO A 393 -38.96 42.89 -10.45
C PRO A 393 -38.82 41.53 -9.76
N HIS A 394 -39.04 40.44 -10.51
CA HIS A 394 -38.56 39.13 -10.08
C HIS A 394 -37.03 39.18 -10.02
N GLY A 395 -36.46 38.84 -8.86
CA GLY A 395 -35.02 38.73 -8.71
C GLY A 395 -34.47 37.71 -9.71
N ALA A 396 -33.39 38.08 -10.41
CA ALA A 396 -32.80 37.21 -11.42
C ALA A 396 -32.30 35.91 -10.77
N ALA A 397 -32.98 34.80 -11.05
CA ALA A 397 -32.49 33.48 -10.72
C ALA A 397 -31.22 33.24 -11.56
N THR A 398 -30.06 33.27 -10.93
CA THR A 398 -28.76 33.02 -11.55
C THR A 398 -28.77 31.64 -12.20
N GLN A 399 -28.59 31.56 -13.50
CA GLN A 399 -28.70 30.30 -14.22
C GLN A 399 -27.34 29.58 -14.13
N SER A 400 -27.26 28.55 -13.29
CA SER A 400 -26.04 27.76 -13.16
C SER A 400 -25.76 27.03 -14.48
N GLN A 401 -24.80 27.54 -15.25
CA GLN A 401 -24.39 26.94 -16.52
C GLN A 401 -23.50 25.73 -16.24
N VAL A 402 -23.70 24.68 -17.04
CA VAL A 402 -23.06 23.37 -16.87
C VAL A 402 -22.32 23.01 -18.14
N TYR A 403 -21.02 22.82 -18.03
CA TYR A 403 -20.15 22.41 -19.14
C TYR A 403 -19.66 20.97 -18.91
N VAL A 404 -19.96 20.07 -19.84
CA VAL A 404 -19.57 18.65 -19.74
C VAL A 404 -18.45 18.37 -20.73
N LEU A 405 -17.25 18.06 -20.21
CA LEU A 405 -16.09 17.68 -21.01
C LEU A 405 -16.09 16.16 -21.20
N HIS A 406 -16.20 15.73 -22.45
CA HIS A 406 -16.04 14.32 -22.83
C HIS A 406 -14.59 14.08 -23.26
N HIS A 407 -14.01 12.95 -22.84
CA HIS A 407 -12.67 12.53 -23.23
C HIS A 407 -12.74 11.31 -24.17
N ASP A 408 -12.00 11.36 -25.29
CA ASP A 408 -11.92 10.26 -26.27
C ASP A 408 -11.36 8.94 -25.69
N SER A 409 -10.74 9.00 -24.50
CA SER A 409 -10.06 7.90 -23.81
C SER A 409 -10.98 6.88 -23.10
N GLN A 410 -12.29 6.93 -23.34
CA GLN A 410 -13.33 6.19 -22.60
C GLN A 410 -13.34 6.43 -21.07
N GLN A 411 -12.75 7.53 -20.61
CA GLN A 411 -12.85 7.95 -19.21
C GLN A 411 -14.22 8.59 -18.93
N PRO A 412 -14.70 8.56 -17.67
CA PRO A 412 -15.93 9.26 -17.29
C PRO A 412 -15.88 10.76 -17.65
N PRO A 413 -16.99 11.35 -18.10
CA PRO A 413 -17.03 12.77 -18.45
C PRO A 413 -16.87 13.65 -17.21
N VAL A 414 -16.24 14.82 -17.39
CA VAL A 414 -15.99 15.79 -16.31
C VAL A 414 -16.97 16.95 -16.42
N THR A 415 -17.84 17.08 -15.41
CA THR A 415 -18.84 18.16 -15.35
C THR A 415 -18.31 19.36 -14.56
N ILE A 416 -18.31 20.53 -15.19
CA ILE A 416 -17.88 21.81 -14.62
C ILE A 416 -19.11 22.71 -14.45
N PHE A 417 -19.43 23.03 -13.19
CA PHE A 417 -20.45 24.02 -12.83
C PHE A 417 -19.81 25.39 -12.75
N HIS A 418 -20.40 26.40 -13.38
CA HIS A 418 -19.84 27.75 -13.41
C HIS A 418 -20.91 28.85 -13.34
N GLN A 419 -20.50 30.04 -12.86
CA GLN A 419 -21.40 31.19 -12.73
C GLN A 419 -21.52 31.96 -14.05
N ASP A 420 -22.70 32.56 -14.29
CA ASP A 420 -22.94 33.43 -15.44
C ASP A 420 -21.81 34.45 -15.64
N GLY A 421 -21.29 34.54 -16.87
CA GLY A 421 -20.18 35.45 -17.23
C GLY A 421 -18.76 34.90 -17.05
N THR A 422 -18.58 33.72 -16.42
CA THR A 422 -17.27 33.04 -16.43
C THR A 422 -17.00 32.35 -17.78
N LYS A 423 -15.82 32.59 -18.35
CA LYS A 423 -15.42 32.03 -19.65
C LYS A 423 -14.53 30.80 -19.48
N ILE A 424 -15.07 29.62 -19.74
CA ILE A 424 -14.29 28.39 -19.90
C ILE A 424 -13.48 28.47 -21.20
N VAL A 425 -12.22 28.04 -21.15
CA VAL A 425 -11.32 27.95 -22.31
C VAL A 425 -10.59 26.62 -22.25
N GLU A 426 -10.88 25.74 -23.19
CA GLU A 426 -10.12 24.50 -23.36
C GLU A 426 -8.72 24.83 -23.90
N LEU A 427 -7.68 24.24 -23.29
CA LEU A 427 -6.29 24.43 -23.69
C LEU A 427 -5.85 23.22 -24.52
N PRO A 428 -5.11 23.41 -25.65
CA PRO A 428 -4.58 22.30 -26.43
C PRO A 428 -3.75 21.33 -25.57
N PRO A 429 -3.84 20.01 -25.81
CA PRO A 429 -3.16 19.01 -24.99
C PRO A 429 -1.64 19.23 -24.99
N ARG A 430 -1.11 19.57 -23.82
CA ARG A 430 0.33 19.71 -23.60
C ARG A 430 0.95 18.34 -23.36
N TYR A 431 1.39 17.69 -24.44
CA TYR A 431 2.32 16.57 -24.33
C TYR A 431 3.58 17.04 -23.58
N PRO A 432 4.04 16.33 -22.53
CA PRO A 432 5.32 16.64 -21.92
C PRO A 432 6.43 16.46 -22.96
N PRO A 433 7.48 17.30 -22.97
CA PRO A 433 8.58 17.14 -23.91
C PRO A 433 9.22 15.77 -23.69
N PHE A 434 9.31 14.98 -24.77
CA PHE A 434 9.83 13.61 -24.71
C PHE A 434 11.20 13.58 -24.04
N SER A 435 11.33 12.81 -22.96
CA SER A 435 12.59 12.58 -22.25
C SER A 435 13.48 11.62 -23.04
N SER A 436 13.95 12.05 -24.21
CA SER A 436 14.85 11.31 -25.08
C SER A 436 16.28 11.33 -24.54
N SER A 437 16.51 10.68 -23.40
CA SER A 437 17.84 10.42 -22.87
C SER A 437 18.58 9.43 -23.76
N GLN A 438 19.35 9.95 -24.73
CA GLN A 438 20.18 9.14 -25.63
C GLN A 438 21.13 8.23 -24.85
N SER A 439 21.16 6.95 -25.25
CA SER A 439 22.16 5.98 -24.79
C SER A 439 23.36 5.97 -25.74
N GLU A 440 24.12 7.08 -25.81
CA GLU A 440 25.19 7.21 -26.80
C GLU A 440 26.38 8.07 -26.32
N ALA A 441 27.33 7.42 -25.65
CA ALA A 441 28.69 7.92 -25.42
C ALA A 441 29.63 6.70 -25.24
N LEU A 442 30.45 6.42 -26.25
CA LEU A 442 31.33 5.23 -26.30
C LEU A 442 32.74 5.50 -25.77
N SER A 443 33.46 4.41 -25.47
CA SER A 443 34.80 4.40 -24.90
C SER A 443 35.90 4.90 -25.83
N GLU A 444 36.65 5.92 -25.40
CA GLU A 444 38.08 6.18 -25.70
C GLU A 444 38.66 7.06 -24.56
N GLY A 445 39.95 7.07 -24.23
CA GLY A 445 41.05 6.22 -24.69
C GLY A 445 42.42 6.81 -24.32
N ARG A 446 43.17 6.17 -23.41
CA ARG A 446 44.62 6.35 -23.10
C ARG A 446 45.13 7.66 -22.44
N SER A 447 45.66 7.48 -21.22
CA SER A 447 47.09 7.69 -20.85
C SER A 447 47.70 9.07 -20.50
N VAL A 448 48.46 9.04 -19.38
CA VAL A 448 49.79 9.65 -19.09
C VAL A 448 49.93 10.92 -18.22
N SER A 449 50.92 10.82 -17.32
CA SER A 449 51.67 11.82 -16.51
C SER A 449 50.96 12.76 -15.53
N ASP A 450 51.27 12.56 -14.25
CA ASP A 450 51.88 13.54 -13.33
C ASP A 450 51.51 15.04 -13.44
N ASN A 451 51.00 15.59 -12.34
CA ASN A 451 51.90 16.42 -11.51
C ASN A 451 51.50 16.47 -10.03
N ARG A 452 52.41 17.00 -9.20
CA ARG A 452 52.34 17.00 -7.73
C ARG A 452 52.52 18.43 -7.20
N SER A 453 51.56 18.95 -6.46
CA SER A 453 51.69 20.23 -5.74
C SER A 453 50.72 20.33 -4.57
N ASP A 454 51.26 20.54 -3.36
CA ASP A 454 50.49 20.89 -2.17
C ASP A 454 49.89 22.31 -2.29
N GLY A 455 48.70 22.54 -1.73
CA GLY A 455 48.04 23.84 -1.72
C GLY A 455 46.93 23.88 -0.66
N ALA A 456 47.10 24.72 0.36
CA ALA A 456 46.15 24.87 1.46
C ALA A 456 45.24 26.10 1.29
N ARG A 457 44.31 26.27 2.24
CA ARG A 457 43.29 27.32 2.41
C ARG A 457 41.98 27.17 1.63
N THR A 458 40.92 26.93 2.41
CA THR A 458 39.74 27.81 2.55
C THR A 458 39.51 28.87 1.47
N ASP A 459 38.32 28.88 0.90
CA ASP A 459 37.36 29.94 1.27
C ASP A 459 35.90 29.45 1.21
N ALA A 460 34.98 30.22 1.77
CA ALA A 460 33.55 29.93 1.77
C ALA A 460 32.83 30.63 0.60
N THR A 461 31.76 30.01 0.10
CA THR A 461 30.96 30.57 -1.01
C THR A 461 29.50 30.69 -0.60
N GLU A 462 29.10 31.90 -0.19
CA GLU A 462 27.71 32.36 -0.23
C GLU A 462 27.20 32.29 -1.69
N GLY A 463 25.92 32.19 -2.01
CA GLY A 463 24.71 32.36 -1.22
C GLY A 463 23.63 32.87 -2.17
N LEU A 464 22.87 31.97 -2.81
CA LEU A 464 21.92 32.32 -3.87
C LEU A 464 20.66 32.98 -3.31
N VAL A 465 20.73 34.30 -3.11
CA VAL A 465 19.61 35.13 -2.66
C VAL A 465 18.58 35.27 -3.79
N LEU A 466 17.45 34.58 -3.66
CA LEU A 466 16.26 34.85 -4.48
C LEU A 466 15.61 36.17 -4.04
N HIS A 467 15.47 37.12 -4.97
CA HIS A 467 14.76 38.37 -4.74
C HIS A 467 13.26 38.14 -4.54
N GLN A 468 12.79 38.22 -3.29
CA GLN A 468 11.35 38.27 -2.99
C GLN A 468 10.84 39.72 -3.14
N PRO A 469 9.76 39.99 -3.91
CA PRO A 469 9.17 41.31 -4.01
C PRO A 469 8.61 41.81 -2.67
N ARG A 470 8.85 43.09 -2.33
CA ARG A 470 8.23 43.73 -1.17
C ARG A 470 6.73 43.94 -1.41
N GLN A 471 5.90 43.40 -0.51
CA GLN A 471 4.56 43.94 -0.30
C GLN A 471 4.65 45.28 0.46
N PRO A 472 3.91 46.33 0.06
CA PRO A 472 3.71 47.51 0.90
C PRO A 472 2.79 47.19 2.09
N ASN A 473 2.87 48.00 3.14
CA ASN A 473 1.98 47.99 4.32
C ASN A 473 2.11 46.80 5.31
N GLN A 474 3.30 46.61 5.91
CA GLN A 474 3.41 46.02 7.25
C GLN A 474 3.90 47.05 8.29
N PRO A 475 3.32 47.09 9.51
CA PRO A 475 3.67 48.06 10.53
C PRO A 475 5.02 47.75 11.20
N ARG A 476 5.80 48.79 11.53
CA ARG A 476 7.07 48.65 12.26
C ARG A 476 6.85 48.28 13.72
N LYS A 477 7.57 47.26 14.19
CA LYS A 477 7.74 46.95 15.61
C LYS A 477 8.66 48.00 16.28
N PRO A 478 8.35 48.51 17.49
CA PRO A 478 9.21 49.49 18.17
C PRO A 478 10.54 48.88 18.63
N PRO A 479 11.61 49.69 18.76
CA PRO A 479 12.90 49.24 19.27
C PRO A 479 12.83 48.87 20.76
N ARG A 480 13.72 47.99 21.19
CA ARG A 480 13.88 47.60 22.61
C ARG A 480 14.88 48.55 23.28
N SER A 481 14.52 49.05 24.45
CA SER A 481 15.41 49.87 25.31
C SER A 481 16.66 49.08 25.75
N PRO A 482 17.77 49.77 26.10
CA PRO A 482 19.01 49.14 26.55
C PRO A 482 18.88 48.46 27.92
#